data_AF-A0A239GNZ5-F1
#
_entry.id   AF-A0A239GNZ5-F1
#
_cell.length_a   1.000
_cell.length_b   1.000
_cell.length_c   1.000
_cell.angle_alpha   90.00
_cell.angle_beta   90.00
_cell.angle_gamma   90.00
#
_symmetry.space_group_name_H-M   'P 1'
#
loop_
_entity.id
_entity.type
_entity.pdbx_description
1 polymer ?
#
loop_
_entity_poly.entity_id
_entity_poly.type
_entity_poly.pdbx_seq_one_letter_code
_entity_poly.pdbx_strand_id
1 'polypeptide(L)'
;MAEPPVEDDLVLPPLPLATGRTVRLGGTGHRVSRVELVVSTEDGEELRIPLEHHHGGWWPPPARTSAPAGVSADRVSPADHLHPEG
;
A
#
# COMPACT_ATOMS: atom_id res chain seq x y z
N MET A 1 -26.21 -8.08 12.43
CA MET A 1 -24.84 -7.55 12.61
C MET A 1 -24.06 -7.99 11.39
N ALA A 2 -23.57 -7.05 10.58
CA ALA A 2 -22.70 -7.37 9.45
C ALA A 2 -21.26 -7.34 9.98
N GLU A 3 -20.55 -8.46 9.83
CA GLU A 3 -19.12 -8.53 10.12
C GLU A 3 -18.37 -7.60 9.15
N PRO A 4 -17.36 -6.84 9.60
CA PRO A 4 -16.63 -5.95 8.70
C PRO A 4 -15.81 -6.81 7.71
N PRO A 5 -15.95 -6.60 6.39
CA PRO A 5 -15.13 -7.31 5.42
C PRO A 5 -13.74 -6.68 5.43
N VAL A 6 -12.87 -7.13 6.34
CA VAL A 6 -11.48 -6.66 6.47
C VAL A 6 -10.47 -7.72 6.02
N GLU A 7 -10.94 -8.92 5.68
CA GLU A 7 -10.06 -10.07 5.42
C GLU A 7 -9.68 -10.24 3.93
N ASP A 8 -10.27 -9.47 3.00
CA ASP A 8 -10.05 -9.60 1.55
C ASP A 8 -9.44 -8.34 0.90
N ASP A 9 -8.85 -7.45 1.69
CA ASP A 9 -8.11 -6.31 1.14
C ASP A 9 -6.89 -6.76 0.33
N LEU A 10 -6.63 -6.11 -0.80
CA LEU A 10 -5.45 -6.37 -1.61
C LEU A 10 -4.18 -5.92 -0.86
N VAL A 11 -3.40 -6.87 -0.37
CA VAL A 11 -2.11 -6.62 0.27
C VAL A 11 -0.97 -6.93 -0.71
N LEU A 12 -0.06 -5.98 -0.88
CA LEU A 12 1.14 -6.19 -1.70
C LEU A 12 2.24 -6.88 -0.87
N PRO A 13 2.88 -7.92 -1.41
CA PRO A 13 3.87 -8.69 -0.67
C PRO A 13 5.15 -7.86 -0.44
N PRO A 14 5.95 -8.19 0.60
CA PRO A 14 7.20 -7.50 0.90
C PRO A 14 8.37 -7.98 0.01
N LEU A 15 8.12 -8.18 -1.28
CA LEU A 15 9.06 -8.68 -2.29
C LEU A 15 8.88 -7.92 -3.61
N PRO A 16 9.86 -7.90 -4.53
CA PRO A 16 9.75 -7.13 -5.76
C PRO A 16 8.71 -7.76 -6.68
N LEU A 17 7.78 -6.96 -7.21
CA LEU A 17 6.73 -7.44 -8.12
C LEU A 17 7.22 -7.60 -9.56
N ALA A 18 8.29 -6.90 -9.92
CA ALA A 18 8.99 -7.06 -11.19
C ALA A 18 10.50 -6.86 -10.99
N THR A 19 11.30 -7.38 -11.91
CA THR A 19 12.76 -7.23 -11.91
C THR A 19 13.27 -6.83 -13.29
N GLY A 20 14.47 -6.24 -13.32
CA GLY A 20 15.12 -5.86 -14.57
C GLY A 20 14.91 -4.39 -14.97
N ARG A 21 15.77 -3.94 -15.89
CA ARG A 21 15.90 -2.53 -16.28
C ARG A 21 15.60 -2.27 -17.76
N THR A 22 15.28 -3.31 -18.52
CA THR A 22 15.11 -3.25 -19.97
C THR A 22 13.96 -4.16 -20.39
N VAL A 23 13.13 -3.71 -21.33
CA VAL A 23 12.08 -4.49 -21.99
C VAL A 23 12.37 -4.59 -23.49
N ARG A 24 11.88 -5.65 -24.15
CA ARG A 24 11.97 -5.78 -25.61
C ARG A 24 10.67 -5.31 -26.24
N LEU A 25 10.74 -4.25 -27.05
CA LEU A 25 9.60 -3.74 -27.82
C LEU A 25 10.02 -3.67 -29.29
N GLY A 26 9.28 -4.34 -30.17
CA GLY A 26 9.61 -4.42 -31.60
C GLY A 26 11.02 -4.98 -31.86
N GLY A 27 11.45 -5.98 -31.07
CA GLY A 27 12.80 -6.57 -31.16
C GLY A 27 13.94 -5.71 -30.56
N THR A 28 13.68 -4.44 -30.27
CA THR A 28 14.68 -3.52 -29.71
C THR A 28 14.59 -3.48 -28.18
N GLY A 29 15.73 -3.39 -27.51
CA GLY A 29 15.78 -3.24 -26.05
C GLY A 29 15.59 -1.79 -25.63
N HIS A 30 14.64 -1.52 -24.74
CA HIS A 30 14.33 -0.20 -24.22
C HIS A 30 14.49 -0.17 -22.71
N ARG A 31 15.14 0.87 -22.18
CA ARG A 31 15.28 1.03 -20.72
C ARG A 31 13.92 1.34 -20.11
N VAL A 32 13.58 0.59 -19.06
CA VAL A 32 12.37 0.83 -18.27
C VAL A 32 12.57 2.10 -17.46
N SER A 33 11.68 3.08 -17.64
CA SER A 33 11.65 4.34 -16.88
C SER A 33 10.66 4.31 -15.73
N ARG A 34 9.60 3.49 -15.82
CA ARG A 34 8.53 3.35 -14.83
C ARG A 34 7.87 1.98 -14.94
N VAL A 35 7.43 1.44 -13.82
CA VAL A 35 6.54 0.27 -13.74
C VAL A 35 5.37 0.64 -12.82
N GLU A 36 4.16 0.22 -13.18
CA GLU A 36 2.96 0.44 -12.38
C GLU A 36 2.19 -0.87 -12.25
N LEU A 37 1.64 -1.11 -11.06
CA LEU A 37 0.59 -2.11 -10.85
C LEU A 37 -0.76 -1.42 -11.06
N VAL A 38 -1.59 -2.01 -11.92
CA VAL A 38 -2.97 -1.57 -12.14
C VAL A 38 -3.89 -2.63 -11.58
N VAL A 39 -4.81 -2.22 -10.72
CA VAL A 39 -5.84 -3.07 -10.12
C VAL A 39 -7.17 -2.58 -10.66
N SER A 40 -7.92 -3.46 -11.32
CA SER A 40 -9.26 -3.16 -11.83
C SER A 40 -10.30 -3.83 -10.95
N THR A 41 -11.33 -3.10 -10.54
CA THR A 41 -12.46 -3.64 -9.79
C THR A 41 -13.55 -4.16 -10.73
N GLU A 42 -14.47 -4.98 -10.22
CA GLU A 42 -15.60 -5.49 -11.00
C GLU A 42 -16.53 -4.37 -11.47
N ASP A 43 -16.65 -3.29 -10.71
CA ASP A 43 -17.40 -2.08 -11.08
C ASP A 43 -16.70 -1.24 -12.16
N GLY A 44 -15.50 -1.66 -12.59
CA GLY A 44 -14.72 -0.99 -13.64
C GLY A 44 -13.85 0.17 -13.15
N GLU A 45 -13.65 0.32 -11.83
CA GLU A 45 -12.70 1.30 -11.30
C GLU A 45 -11.26 0.81 -11.43
N GLU A 46 -10.31 1.75 -11.53
CA GLU A 46 -8.88 1.43 -11.59
C GLU A 46 -8.09 2.12 -10.48
N LEU A 47 -7.31 1.34 -9.74
CA LEU A 47 -6.27 1.83 -8.85
C LEU A 47 -4.90 1.64 -9.49
N ARG A 48 -4.13 2.74 -9.62
CA ARG A 48 -2.75 2.71 -10.14
C ARG A 48 -1.73 2.94 -9.03
N ILE A 49 -0.80 2.00 -8.93
CA ILE A 49 0.25 1.99 -7.91
C ILE A 49 1.61 2.06 -8.63
N PRO A 50 2.30 3.21 -8.63
CA PRO A 50 3.64 3.30 -9.20
C PRO A 50 4.62 2.50 -8.34
N LEU A 51 5.42 1.65 -8.98
CA LEU A 51 6.46 0.89 -8.30
C LEU A 51 7.77 1.67 -8.28
N GLU A 52 8.48 1.56 -7.18
CA GLU A 52 9.78 2.20 -6.98
C GLU A 52 10.91 1.23 -7.29
N HIS A 53 11.93 1.69 -8.02
CA HIS A 53 13.05 0.85 -8.39
C HIS A 53 14.13 0.88 -7.30
N HIS A 54 14.23 -0.21 -6.53
CA HIS A 54 15.19 -0.39 -5.45
C HIS A 54 15.84 -1.77 -5.53
N HIS A 55 17.12 -1.86 -5.18
CA HIS A 55 17.86 -3.15 -5.15
C HIS A 55 17.77 -4.00 -6.44
N GLY A 56 17.56 -3.38 -7.60
CA GLY A 56 17.42 -4.07 -8.90
C GLY A 56 16.03 -4.65 -9.19
N GLY A 57 15.06 -4.41 -8.30
CA GLY A 57 13.66 -4.77 -8.46
C GLY A 57 12.73 -3.55 -8.45
N TRP A 58 11.47 -3.78 -8.76
CA TRP A 58 10.39 -2.81 -8.72
C TRP A 58 9.44 -3.18 -7.58
N TRP A 59 9.37 -2.30 -6.59
CA TRP A 59 8.75 -2.56 -5.30
C TRP A 59 7.52 -1.69 -5.10
N PRO A 60 6.50 -2.19 -4.39
CA PRO A 60 5.44 -1.35 -3.87
C PRO A 60 6.02 -0.21 -3.00
N PRO A 61 5.41 0.98 -3.03
CA PRO A 61 5.80 2.05 -2.13
C PRO A 61 5.45 1.66 -0.67
N PRO A 62 6.30 1.97 0.31
CA PRO A 62 6.18 1.50 1.70
C PRO A 62 4.90 1.99 2.41
N ALA A 63 4.33 3.13 2.00
CA ALA A 63 3.16 3.71 2.65
C ALA A 63 1.82 3.05 2.29
N ARG A 64 1.75 2.14 1.29
CA ARG A 64 0.50 1.48 0.89
C ARG A 64 0.26 0.10 1.53
N THR A 65 1.25 -0.44 2.24
CA THR A 65 1.12 -1.71 2.99
C THR A 65 0.62 -1.48 4.43
N SER A 66 0.33 -0.23 4.82
CA SER A 66 -0.58 0.00 5.93
C SER A 66 -1.99 -0.25 5.43
N ALA A 67 -2.66 -1.25 5.98
CA ALA A 67 -4.12 -1.33 6.00
C ALA A 67 -4.73 0.06 6.23
N PRO A 68 -5.93 0.36 5.69
CA PRO A 68 -6.59 1.63 6.03
C PRO A 68 -6.55 1.76 7.54
N ALA A 69 -6.06 2.90 8.02
CA ALA A 69 -6.01 3.21 9.44
C ALA A 69 -7.46 3.25 9.96
N GLY A 70 -7.99 2.07 10.27
CA GLY A 70 -9.18 1.90 11.04
C GLY A 70 -8.88 2.54 12.38
N VAL A 71 -9.53 3.68 12.61
CA VAL A 71 -9.84 4.22 13.93
C VAL A 71 -8.69 4.08 14.93
N SER A 72 -7.72 5.00 14.87
CA SER A 72 -7.05 5.34 16.12
C SER A 72 -8.14 5.83 17.05
N ALA A 73 -8.50 4.94 17.98
CA ALA A 73 -9.45 5.20 19.05
C ALA A 73 -9.19 6.61 19.59
N ASP A 74 -10.28 7.36 19.69
CA ASP A 74 -10.39 8.54 20.51
C ASP A 74 -9.52 8.34 21.75
N ARG A 75 -8.37 9.02 21.76
CA ARG A 75 -7.49 9.07 22.91
C ARG A 75 -8.27 9.88 23.93
N VAL A 76 -9.05 9.19 24.75
CA VAL A 76 -9.61 9.73 25.98
C VAL A 76 -8.43 10.38 26.70
N SER A 77 -8.46 11.72 26.76
CA SER A 77 -7.52 12.47 27.59
C SER A 77 -7.70 11.94 29.01
N PRO A 78 -6.64 11.48 29.69
CA PRO A 78 -6.79 11.15 31.10
C PRO A 78 -7.13 12.46 31.80
N ALA A 79 -8.39 12.56 32.22
CA ALA A 79 -8.85 13.64 33.05
C ALA A 79 -7.95 13.69 34.29
N ASP A 80 -7.29 14.83 34.44
CA ASP A 80 -6.88 15.48 35.67
C ASP A 80 -7.23 14.66 36.95
N HIS A 81 -6.30 13.82 37.39
CA HIS A 81 -6.35 13.24 38.72
C HIS A 81 -5.87 14.31 39.72
N LEU A 82 -6.74 15.27 40.06
CA LEU A 82 -6.56 16.06 41.28
C LEU A 82 -6.90 15.19 42.50
N HIS A 83 -5.84 14.74 43.17
CA HIS A 83 -5.86 14.19 44.52
C HIS A 83 -6.45 15.21 45.50
N PRO A 84 -7.46 14.88 46.34
CA PRO A 84 -7.74 15.64 47.53
C PRO A 84 -6.82 15.15 48.67
N GLU A 85 -5.82 15.95 49.03
CA GLU A 85 -5.13 15.83 50.32
C GLU A 85 -5.42 17.11 51.12
N GLY A 86 -6.16 16.98 52.23
CA GLY A 86 -6.52 18.06 53.13
C GLY A 86 -7.82 17.81 53.89
#